data_AF-A0A6A3LQN8-F1
#
_entry.id   AF-A0A6A3LQN8-F1
#
_cell.length_a   1.000
_cell.length_b   1.000
_cell.length_c   1.000
_cell.angle_alpha   90.00
_cell.angle_beta   90.00
_cell.angle_gamma   90.00
#
_symmetry.space_group_name_H-M   'P 1'
#
loop_
_entity.id
_entity.type
_entity.pdbx_description
1 polymer ?
#
loop_
_entity_poly.entity_id
_entity_poly.type
_entity_poly.pdbx_seq_one_letter_code
_entity_poly.pdbx_strand_id
1 'polypeptide(L)'
;MPKRFATDSDEDNERSSSDEEDELGPVNGKWPFDGIGRSYDVPVPSGTSCTKISNILARAQANAGEYTFGGVADTLPALPGLVVDGVGQIPVPLTETCAMKLIEKSARSSFGHNFDTKTDENVRKSWQIEPDRVQLSNALWQSGIDKLTQTIAERLGYRSVPMQCTLYKMLVYGEGGHFLKHQDTEKEDGMVATLVIQLPSTHEQRCANLH
;
A
#
# COMPACT_ATOMS: atom_id res chain seq x y z
N MET A 1 -69.57 -6.04 -6.95
CA MET A 1 -68.44 -6.50 -6.12
C MET A 1 -68.49 -8.02 -6.06
N PRO A 2 -67.48 -8.72 -6.59
CA PRO A 2 -67.67 -10.08 -7.07
C PRO A 2 -67.47 -11.15 -5.99
N LYS A 3 -68.28 -12.20 -6.13
CA LYS A 3 -68.28 -13.45 -5.39
C LYS A 3 -67.13 -14.33 -5.89
N ARG A 4 -66.45 -14.98 -4.95
CA ARG A 4 -65.50 -16.08 -5.20
C ARG A 4 -66.27 -17.31 -5.67
N PHE A 5 -65.84 -17.90 -6.78
CA PHE A 5 -66.05 -19.32 -7.10
C PHE A 5 -64.75 -19.87 -7.70
N ALA A 6 -64.43 -21.09 -7.28
CA ALA A 6 -63.31 -21.88 -7.73
C ALA A 6 -63.60 -22.53 -9.10
N THR A 7 -62.53 -22.83 -9.84
CA THR A 7 -62.46 -23.92 -10.82
C THR A 7 -61.03 -24.47 -10.85
N ASP A 8 -60.89 -25.76 -10.56
CA ASP A 8 -59.95 -26.71 -11.20
C ASP A 8 -59.96 -26.47 -12.73
N SER A 9 -58.95 -26.74 -13.55
CA SER A 9 -57.75 -27.59 -13.52
C SER A 9 -56.85 -27.10 -14.67
N ASP A 10 -55.60 -27.57 -14.74
CA ASP A 10 -54.66 -27.67 -15.90
C ASP A 10 -53.25 -27.39 -15.35
N GLU A 11 -52.15 -28.07 -15.65
CA GLU A 11 -51.80 -29.24 -16.46
C GLU A 11 -50.36 -29.58 -16.01
N ASP A 12 -50.00 -30.85 -16.12
CA ASP A 12 -48.70 -31.47 -15.91
C ASP A 12 -47.45 -30.58 -16.14
N ASN A 13 -46.55 -30.51 -15.15
CA ASN A 13 -45.11 -30.45 -15.42
C ASN A 13 -44.30 -30.90 -14.20
N GLU A 14 -44.24 -32.21 -13.97
CA GLU A 14 -43.12 -32.82 -13.25
C GLU A 14 -41.83 -32.60 -14.07
N ARG A 15 -41.18 -31.45 -13.87
CA ARG A 15 -39.77 -31.30 -14.21
C ARG A 15 -38.94 -31.59 -12.98
N SER A 16 -38.39 -32.80 -12.96
CA SER A 16 -37.18 -33.16 -12.23
C SER A 16 -36.16 -32.03 -12.38
N SER A 17 -35.96 -31.24 -11.33
CA SER A 17 -34.84 -30.32 -11.23
C SER A 17 -33.68 -31.10 -10.63
N SER A 18 -33.01 -31.86 -11.50
CA SER A 18 -31.87 -32.69 -11.16
C SER A 18 -30.70 -32.38 -12.08
N ASP A 19 -30.47 -31.12 -12.45
CA ASP A 19 -29.44 -30.78 -13.46
C ASP A 19 -28.80 -29.38 -13.28
N GLU A 20 -28.56 -28.89 -12.04
CA GLU A 20 -27.74 -27.66 -11.84
C GLU A 20 -26.67 -27.75 -10.72
N GLU A 21 -26.26 -28.95 -10.28
CA GLU A 21 -25.15 -29.11 -9.30
C GLU A 21 -23.84 -29.69 -9.89
N ASP A 22 -23.70 -29.76 -11.22
CA ASP A 22 -22.52 -30.35 -11.89
C ASP A 22 -21.72 -29.35 -12.76
N GLU A 23 -21.70 -28.06 -12.42
CA GLU A 23 -20.67 -27.16 -12.97
C GLU A 23 -19.36 -27.34 -12.17
N LEU A 24 -18.35 -27.91 -12.84
CA LEU A 24 -17.03 -28.32 -12.34
C LEU A 24 -17.00 -29.74 -11.76
N GLY A 25 -17.24 -30.73 -12.63
CA GLY A 25 -16.89 -32.13 -12.41
C GLY A 25 -15.43 -32.30 -11.89
N PRO A 26 -15.07 -33.51 -11.40
CA PRO A 26 -13.82 -33.73 -10.68
C PRO A 26 -12.64 -33.15 -11.45
N VAL A 27 -11.94 -32.19 -10.83
CA VAL A 27 -10.76 -31.58 -11.41
C VAL A 27 -9.75 -32.71 -11.62
N ASN A 28 -9.42 -33.03 -12.88
CA ASN A 28 -8.39 -34.01 -13.25
C ASN A 28 -6.97 -33.50 -12.94
N GLY A 29 -6.80 -32.82 -11.81
CA GLY A 29 -5.56 -32.24 -11.33
C GLY A 29 -5.44 -32.49 -9.85
N LYS A 30 -4.24 -32.89 -9.41
CA LYS A 30 -3.89 -32.99 -7.99
C LYS A 30 -4.32 -31.72 -7.26
N TRP A 31 -5.09 -31.89 -6.19
CA TRP A 31 -5.42 -30.82 -5.26
C TRP A 31 -4.11 -30.24 -4.67
N PRO A 32 -4.07 -28.97 -4.23
CA PRO A 32 -2.95 -28.46 -3.45
C PRO A 32 -2.58 -29.46 -2.34
N PHE A 33 -1.29 -29.73 -2.18
CA PHE A 33 -0.73 -30.73 -1.24
C PHE A 33 -1.02 -32.20 -1.58
N ASP A 34 -1.19 -32.53 -2.87
CA ASP A 34 -1.41 -33.91 -3.35
C ASP A 34 -2.70 -34.58 -2.82
N GLY A 35 -3.67 -33.78 -2.38
CA GLY A 35 -4.95 -34.27 -1.86
C GLY A 35 -5.93 -34.76 -2.94
N ILE A 36 -6.93 -35.55 -2.53
CA ILE A 36 -8.11 -35.88 -3.33
C ILE A 36 -9.27 -35.08 -2.73
N GLY A 37 -9.94 -34.24 -3.52
CA GLY A 37 -11.05 -33.40 -3.07
C GLY A 37 -11.85 -32.81 -4.23
N ARG A 38 -13.08 -32.40 -3.94
CA ARG A 38 -14.00 -31.67 -4.83
C ARG A 38 -13.77 -30.16 -4.71
N SER A 39 -14.19 -29.39 -5.72
CA SER A 39 -14.03 -27.92 -5.79
C SER A 39 -14.53 -27.16 -4.56
N TYR A 40 -15.52 -27.69 -3.85
CA TYR A 40 -16.10 -27.13 -2.62
C TYR A 40 -15.57 -27.75 -1.32
N ASP A 41 -14.67 -28.74 -1.39
CA ASP A 41 -14.10 -29.34 -0.19
C ASP A 41 -13.13 -28.34 0.46
N VAL A 42 -13.36 -28.04 1.74
CA VAL A 42 -12.42 -27.30 2.58
C VAL A 42 -11.52 -28.32 3.27
N PRO A 43 -10.20 -28.35 2.99
CA PRO A 43 -9.29 -29.29 3.63
C PRO A 43 -9.31 -29.11 5.15
N VAL A 44 -9.67 -30.17 5.88
CA VAL A 44 -9.63 -30.16 7.35
C VAL A 44 -8.29 -30.75 7.80
N PRO A 45 -7.47 -30.02 8.58
CA PRO A 45 -6.20 -30.52 9.06
C PRO A 45 -6.43 -31.74 9.97
N SER A 46 -5.86 -32.89 9.62
CA SER A 46 -5.92 -34.12 10.41
C SER A 46 -4.61 -34.36 11.18
N GLY A 47 -4.74 -34.86 12.41
CA GLY A 47 -3.61 -35.11 13.30
C GLY A 47 -3.22 -33.91 14.16
N THR A 48 -2.79 -34.20 15.40
CA THR A 48 -2.57 -33.21 16.46
C THR A 48 -1.60 -32.08 16.06
N SER A 49 -0.58 -32.38 15.26
CA SER A 49 0.40 -31.39 14.78
C SER A 49 -0.18 -30.47 13.72
N CYS A 50 -0.90 -31.00 12.73
CA CYS A 50 -1.52 -30.21 11.66
C CYS A 50 -2.62 -29.32 12.20
N THR A 51 -3.43 -29.80 13.16
CA THR A 51 -4.43 -28.96 13.84
C THR A 51 -3.77 -27.84 14.63
N LYS A 52 -2.63 -28.09 15.30
CA LYS A 52 -1.86 -27.03 15.98
C LYS A 52 -1.31 -25.99 15.01
N ILE A 53 -0.72 -26.42 13.89
CA ILE A 53 -0.19 -25.51 12.86
C ILE A 53 -1.32 -24.69 12.24
N SER A 54 -2.44 -25.33 11.88
CA SER A 54 -3.61 -24.64 11.35
C SER A 54 -4.17 -23.62 12.34
N ASN A 55 -4.25 -23.95 13.63
CA ASN A 55 -4.65 -23.01 14.67
C ASN A 55 -3.67 -21.83 14.81
N ILE A 56 -2.37 -22.05 14.64
CA ILE A 56 -1.36 -20.99 14.65
C ILE A 56 -1.52 -20.08 13.42
N LEU A 57 -1.71 -20.65 12.23
CA LEU A 57 -1.90 -19.90 10.98
C LEU A 57 -3.24 -19.15 10.96
N ALA A 58 -4.32 -19.74 11.48
CA ALA A 58 -5.62 -19.08 11.63
C ALA A 58 -5.51 -17.85 12.56
N ARG A 59 -4.70 -17.94 13.62
CA ARG A 59 -4.39 -16.78 14.48
C ARG A 59 -3.49 -15.75 13.80
N ALA A 60 -2.61 -16.18 12.89
CA ALA A 60 -1.80 -15.27 12.10
C ALA A 60 -2.67 -14.37 11.20
N GLN A 61 -3.80 -14.88 10.71
CA GLN A 61 -4.78 -14.09 9.95
C GLN A 61 -5.49 -13.04 10.81
N ALA A 62 -5.77 -13.35 12.08
CA ALA A 62 -6.37 -12.39 13.03
C ALA A 62 -5.37 -11.32 13.52
N ASN A 63 -4.07 -11.61 13.46
CA ASN A 63 -2.98 -10.69 13.78
C ASN A 63 -2.34 -10.06 12.54
N ALA A 64 -2.84 -10.36 11.34
CA ALA A 64 -2.33 -9.79 10.11
C ALA A 64 -2.72 -8.31 10.10
N GLY A 65 -1.72 -7.44 10.19
CA GLY A 65 -1.92 -6.02 9.99
C GLY A 65 -2.36 -5.71 8.56
N GLU A 66 -2.64 -4.43 8.32
CA GLU A 66 -2.85 -3.88 6.99
C GLU A 66 -1.57 -3.99 6.16
N TYR A 67 -1.70 -4.12 4.83
CA TYR A 67 -0.54 -4.17 3.92
C TYR A 67 -0.11 -2.78 3.43
N THR A 68 -1.05 -1.83 3.39
CA THR A 68 -0.81 -0.43 3.01
C THR A 68 -1.94 0.41 3.58
N PHE A 69 -1.62 1.65 3.95
CA PHE A 69 -2.63 2.62 4.36
C PHE A 69 -2.14 4.04 4.08
N GLY A 70 -3.08 4.98 4.02
CA GLY A 70 -2.81 6.40 3.84
C GLY A 70 -3.86 7.25 4.53
N GLY A 71 -3.56 8.54 4.69
CA GLY A 71 -4.44 9.49 5.34
C GLY A 71 -3.71 10.78 5.71
N VAL A 72 -4.43 11.68 6.38
CA VAL A 72 -3.84 12.88 6.95
C VAL A 72 -2.96 12.49 8.13
N ALA A 73 -1.72 13.00 8.15
CA ALA A 73 -0.78 12.77 9.25
C ALA A 73 -1.02 13.78 10.38
N ASP A 74 -2.10 13.60 11.15
CA ASP A 74 -2.48 14.52 12.24
C ASP A 74 -1.42 14.63 13.35
N THR A 75 -0.48 13.69 13.42
CA THR A 75 0.64 13.71 14.37
C THR A 75 1.73 14.70 13.97
N LEU A 76 1.76 15.15 12.70
CA LEU A 76 2.78 16.03 12.16
C LEU A 76 2.25 17.47 12.10
N PRO A 77 2.93 18.46 12.72
CA PRO A 77 2.53 19.85 12.56
C PRO A 77 2.77 20.29 11.12
N ALA A 78 1.91 21.17 10.60
CA ALA A 78 1.95 21.62 9.21
C ALA A 78 3.30 22.22 8.77
N LEU A 79 4.06 22.78 9.71
CA LEU A 79 5.37 23.38 9.45
C LEU A 79 6.52 22.44 9.86
N PRO A 80 7.21 21.78 8.90
CA PRO A 80 8.40 20.96 9.18
C PRO A 80 9.63 21.73 9.62
N GLY A 81 9.71 23.02 9.28
CA GLY A 81 10.99 23.72 9.29
C GLY A 81 11.99 23.06 8.34
N LEU A 82 11.54 22.73 7.12
CA LEU A 82 12.36 22.09 6.11
C LEU A 82 13.55 22.99 5.73
N VAL A 83 14.76 22.45 5.83
CA VAL A 83 16.01 23.08 5.41
C VAL A 83 16.73 22.13 4.48
N VAL A 84 17.20 22.64 3.35
CA VAL A 84 17.94 21.86 2.35
C VAL A 84 19.32 22.49 2.13
N ASP A 85 20.37 21.68 2.23
CA ASP A 85 21.73 22.14 2.00
C ASP A 85 21.93 22.65 0.56
N GLY A 86 22.52 23.83 0.45
CA GLY A 86 22.67 24.59 -0.80
C GLY A 86 21.44 25.39 -1.24
N VAL A 87 20.30 25.30 -0.54
CA VAL A 87 19.08 26.11 -0.81
C VAL A 87 18.67 26.96 0.40
N GLY A 88 18.81 26.43 1.61
CA GLY A 88 18.38 27.05 2.85
C GLY A 88 16.98 26.61 3.30
N GLN A 89 16.29 27.47 4.05
CA GLN A 89 14.96 27.18 4.58
C GLN A 89 13.91 27.20 3.46
N ILE A 90 13.11 26.14 3.39
CA ILE A 90 12.05 25.96 2.40
C ILE A 90 10.71 26.21 3.10
N PRO A 91 9.97 27.26 2.72
CA PRO A 91 8.64 27.48 3.26
C PRO A 91 7.66 26.43 2.71
N VAL A 92 6.69 26.06 3.55
CA VAL A 92 5.49 25.35 3.12
C VAL A 92 4.27 26.27 3.32
N PRO A 93 3.28 26.29 2.41
CA PRO A 93 3.17 25.47 1.21
C PRO A 93 4.28 25.74 0.18
N LEU A 94 4.80 24.68 -0.43
CA LEU A 94 5.89 24.78 -1.41
C LEU A 94 5.44 25.63 -2.60
N THR A 95 6.19 26.70 -2.88
CA THR A 95 5.97 27.59 -4.03
C THR A 95 6.83 27.20 -5.22
N GLU A 96 6.43 27.61 -6.42
CA GLU A 96 7.17 27.34 -7.67
C GLU A 96 8.62 27.86 -7.60
N THR A 97 8.83 29.06 -7.08
CA THR A 97 10.18 29.64 -6.92
C THR A 97 11.08 28.77 -6.02
N CYS A 98 10.53 28.23 -4.92
CA CYS A 98 11.29 27.35 -4.04
C CYS A 98 11.52 25.97 -4.67
N ALA A 99 10.51 25.44 -5.37
CA ALA A 99 10.62 24.18 -6.10
C ALA A 99 11.72 24.25 -7.17
N MET A 100 11.82 25.34 -7.93
CA MET A 100 12.89 25.54 -8.92
C MET A 100 14.29 25.55 -8.28
N LYS A 101 14.45 26.19 -7.11
CA LYS A 101 15.73 26.17 -6.38
C LYS A 101 16.09 24.76 -5.89
N LEU A 102 15.10 23.98 -5.43
CA LEU A 102 15.31 22.58 -5.08
C LEU A 102 15.71 21.75 -6.30
N ILE A 103 15.04 21.95 -7.43
CA ILE A 103 15.34 21.30 -8.71
C ILE A 103 16.78 21.59 -9.15
N GLU A 104 17.24 22.84 -9.05
CA GLU A 104 18.61 23.23 -9.41
C GLU A 104 19.67 22.51 -8.56
N LYS A 105 19.36 22.20 -7.30
CA LYS A 105 20.29 21.57 -6.35
C LYS A 105 20.08 20.06 -6.17
N SER A 106 19.24 19.44 -6.98
CA SER A 106 18.88 18.02 -6.89
C SER A 106 19.38 17.23 -8.08
N ALA A 107 19.64 15.94 -7.87
CA ALA A 107 19.98 15.02 -8.94
C ALA A 107 18.71 14.54 -9.63
N ARG A 108 18.78 14.21 -10.93
CA ARG A 108 17.66 13.48 -11.56
C ARG A 108 17.47 12.15 -10.85
N SER A 109 16.24 11.83 -10.47
CA SER A 109 15.98 10.55 -9.80
C SER A 109 16.05 9.41 -10.82
N SER A 110 16.92 8.44 -10.57
CA SER A 110 16.98 7.22 -11.38
C SER A 110 15.84 6.29 -11.01
N PHE A 111 15.09 5.80 -12.00
CA PHE A 111 14.16 4.70 -11.80
C PHE A 111 14.58 3.48 -12.61
N GLY A 112 14.59 2.32 -11.96
CA GLY A 112 14.94 1.04 -12.57
C GLY A 112 13.83 0.55 -13.48
N HIS A 113 14.03 0.69 -14.79
CA HIS A 113 13.39 -0.17 -15.78
C HIS A 113 14.41 -1.23 -16.18
N ASN A 114 13.99 -2.50 -16.13
CA ASN A 114 14.73 -3.63 -16.66
C ASN A 114 15.39 -3.27 -18.02
N PHE A 115 16.72 -3.26 -18.04
CA PHE A 115 17.62 -3.41 -19.19
C PHE A 115 17.42 -2.61 -20.49
N ASP A 116 16.58 -1.58 -20.55
CA ASP A 116 16.54 -0.71 -21.74
C ASP A 116 16.35 0.77 -21.37
N THR A 117 17.42 1.54 -21.55
CA THR A 117 17.45 2.98 -21.33
C THR A 117 16.74 3.69 -22.48
N LYS A 118 15.41 3.73 -22.45
CA LYS A 118 14.66 4.67 -23.30
C LYS A 118 14.64 6.04 -22.62
N THR A 119 15.49 6.92 -23.12
CA THR A 119 15.50 8.36 -22.85
C THR A 119 14.26 8.99 -23.46
N ASP A 120 13.09 8.77 -22.86
CA ASP A 120 11.88 9.50 -23.21
C ASP A 120 11.78 10.71 -22.27
N GLU A 121 12.04 11.90 -22.83
CA GLU A 121 12.02 13.18 -22.10
C GLU A 121 10.64 13.51 -21.49
N ASN A 122 9.59 12.78 -21.90
CA ASN A 122 8.25 12.88 -21.33
C ASN A 122 7.99 11.94 -20.14
N VAL A 123 8.92 11.04 -19.77
CA VAL A 123 8.59 9.96 -18.83
C VAL A 123 8.70 10.34 -17.35
N ARG A 124 9.51 11.30 -16.91
CA ARG A 124 9.39 11.91 -15.55
C ARG A 124 10.30 13.11 -15.32
N LYS A 125 9.70 14.22 -14.91
CA LYS A 125 10.38 15.34 -14.24
C LYS A 125 10.43 15.09 -12.74
N SER A 126 11.27 14.15 -12.30
CA SER A 126 11.49 13.86 -10.89
C SER A 126 12.95 14.05 -10.50
N TRP A 127 13.16 14.76 -9.41
CA TRP A 127 14.48 14.99 -8.85
C TRP A 127 14.56 14.46 -7.42
N GLN A 128 15.75 14.06 -7.00
CA GLN A 128 16.01 13.56 -5.66
C GLN A 128 17.09 14.36 -4.95
N ILE A 129 16.92 14.49 -3.64
CA ILE A 129 17.88 15.07 -2.72
C ILE A 129 18.17 14.00 -1.67
N GLU A 130 19.46 13.76 -1.47
CA GLU A 130 19.99 12.80 -0.50
C GLU A 130 19.64 13.22 0.94
N PRO A 131 19.44 12.26 1.86
CA PRO A 131 18.87 12.53 3.18
C PRO A 131 19.80 13.36 4.08
N ASP A 132 21.11 13.26 3.90
CA ASP A 132 22.13 14.05 4.60
C ASP A 132 22.03 15.56 4.31
N ARG A 133 21.41 15.92 3.17
CA ARG A 133 21.19 17.31 2.76
C ARG A 133 19.82 17.85 3.19
N VAL A 134 18.99 17.07 3.85
CA VAL A 134 17.63 17.44 4.24
C VAL A 134 17.50 17.43 5.76
N GLN A 135 17.02 18.54 6.32
CA GLN A 135 16.80 18.68 7.75
C GLN A 135 15.39 19.19 8.04
N LEU A 136 14.78 18.63 9.08
CA LEU A 136 13.48 19.04 9.60
C LEU A 136 13.73 19.72 10.95
N SER A 137 13.86 21.04 10.94
CA SER A 137 14.29 21.81 12.11
C SER A 137 13.22 21.96 13.20
N ASN A 138 11.96 21.63 12.90
CA ASN A 138 10.92 21.63 13.92
C ASN A 138 11.05 20.41 14.84
N ALA A 139 11.44 20.61 16.10
CA ALA A 139 11.57 19.52 17.08
C ALA A 139 10.27 18.71 17.30
N LEU A 140 9.10 19.32 17.06
CA LEU A 140 7.82 18.61 17.15
C LEU A 140 7.63 17.57 16.03
N TRP A 141 8.35 17.70 14.91
CA TRP A 141 8.32 16.69 13.85
C TRP A 141 8.88 15.36 14.30
N GLN A 142 10.00 15.35 15.04
CA GLN A 142 10.55 14.09 15.55
C GLN A 142 9.54 13.36 16.43
N SER A 143 8.93 14.06 17.39
CA SER A 143 7.88 13.47 18.23
C SER A 143 6.66 13.00 17.42
N GLY A 144 6.30 13.73 16.36
CA GLY A 144 5.21 13.34 15.45
C GLY A 144 5.53 12.10 14.62
N ILE A 145 6.77 11.96 14.16
CA ILE A 145 7.28 10.77 13.48
C ILE A 145 7.29 9.58 14.43
N ASP A 146 7.78 9.73 15.66
CA ASP A 146 7.81 8.63 16.64
C ASP A 146 6.40 8.07 16.91
N LYS A 147 5.38 8.95 17.04
CA LYS A 147 3.97 8.56 17.18
C LYS A 147 3.42 7.89 15.91
N LEU A 148 3.81 8.39 14.74
CA LEU A 148 3.42 7.80 13.48
C LEU A 148 4.05 6.41 13.30
N THR A 149 5.31 6.22 13.70
CA THR A 149 6.00 4.92 13.71
C THR A 149 5.27 3.91 14.60
N GLN A 150 4.80 4.32 15.79
CA GLN A 150 3.97 3.46 16.64
C GLN A 150 2.66 3.06 15.94
N THR A 151 1.99 4.02 15.30
CA THR A 151 0.75 3.75 14.55
C THR A 151 1.00 2.80 13.37
N ILE A 152 2.10 2.98 12.64
CA ILE A 152 2.53 2.08 11.56
C ILE A 152 2.79 0.68 12.11
N ALA A 153 3.56 0.55 13.20
CA ALA A 153 3.83 -0.74 13.82
C ALA A 153 2.55 -1.45 14.25
N GLU A 154 1.60 -0.73 14.87
CA GLU A 154 0.32 -1.30 15.25
C GLU A 154 -0.53 -1.76 14.06
N ARG A 155 -0.63 -0.92 13.03
CA ARG A 155 -1.45 -1.21 11.84
C ARG A 155 -0.86 -2.31 10.98
N LEU A 156 0.47 -2.41 10.88
CA LEU A 156 1.16 -3.46 10.12
C LEU A 156 1.35 -4.76 10.90
N GLY A 157 0.94 -4.83 12.18
CA GLY A 157 1.04 -6.05 13.00
C GLY A 157 2.38 -6.25 13.72
N TYR A 158 3.23 -5.22 13.78
CA TYR A 158 4.55 -5.19 14.40
C TYR A 158 4.56 -4.61 15.83
N ARG A 159 3.45 -4.71 16.59
CA ARG A 159 3.27 -4.11 17.93
C ARG A 159 4.41 -4.36 18.92
N SER A 160 5.05 -5.52 18.83
CA SER A 160 6.12 -5.95 19.75
C SER A 160 7.52 -5.81 19.16
N VAL A 161 7.65 -5.18 17.99
CA VAL A 161 8.92 -4.99 17.29
C VAL A 161 9.30 -3.52 17.37
N PRO A 162 10.47 -3.16 17.92
CA PRO A 162 10.98 -1.80 17.84
C PRO A 162 11.13 -1.38 16.37
N MET A 163 10.43 -0.33 15.97
CA MET A 163 10.53 0.24 14.63
C MET A 163 11.12 1.64 14.70
N GLN A 164 11.87 2.00 13.66
CA GLN A 164 12.42 3.33 13.46
C GLN A 164 12.10 3.79 12.03
N CYS A 165 11.77 5.08 11.89
CA CYS A 165 11.71 5.72 10.57
C CYS A 165 13.03 6.45 10.31
N THR A 166 13.64 6.17 9.16
CA THR A 166 14.85 6.83 8.68
C THR A 166 14.51 7.53 7.38
N LEU A 167 14.86 8.82 7.27
CA LEU A 167 14.71 9.55 6.02
C LEU A 167 15.66 8.93 4.99
N TYR A 168 15.09 8.41 3.90
CA TYR A 168 15.84 7.79 2.83
C TYR A 168 16.13 8.77 1.71
N LYS A 169 15.14 9.56 1.29
CA LYS A 169 15.34 10.61 0.26
C LYS A 169 14.19 11.61 0.25
N MET A 170 14.46 12.80 -0.27
CA MET A 170 13.41 13.74 -0.65
C MET A 170 13.26 13.77 -2.17
N LEU A 171 12.03 13.57 -2.66
CA LEU A 171 11.70 13.68 -4.07
C LEU A 171 10.97 14.99 -4.35
N VAL A 172 11.32 15.64 -5.45
CA VAL A 172 10.63 16.82 -5.98
C VAL A 172 10.06 16.45 -7.34
N TYR A 173 8.74 16.61 -7.51
CA TYR A 173 8.06 16.36 -8.78
C TYR A 173 7.72 17.65 -9.50
N GLY A 174 8.15 17.73 -10.76
CA GLY A 174 7.71 18.76 -11.69
C GLY A 174 6.36 18.44 -12.29
N GLU A 175 5.85 19.37 -13.10
CA GLU A 175 4.61 19.17 -13.85
C GLU A 175 4.64 17.89 -14.71
N GLY A 176 3.59 17.05 -14.58
CA GLY A 176 3.48 15.75 -15.26
C GLY A 176 4.30 14.61 -14.64
N GLY A 177 5.14 14.92 -13.65
CA GLY A 177 5.85 13.91 -12.85
C GLY A 177 4.85 13.17 -11.97
N HIS A 178 4.81 11.85 -12.10
CA HIS A 178 3.91 10.99 -11.31
C HIS A 178 4.74 9.95 -10.56
N PHE A 179 4.23 9.52 -9.41
CA PHE A 179 4.67 8.29 -8.77
C PHE A 179 3.94 7.15 -9.51
N LEU A 180 4.65 6.39 -10.35
CA LEU A 180 4.05 5.20 -11.00
C LEU A 180 3.92 4.20 -9.87
N LYS A 181 2.84 3.41 -9.90
CA LYS A 181 2.76 2.22 -9.07
C LYS A 181 4.04 1.42 -9.28
N HIS A 182 4.85 1.36 -8.24
CA HIS A 182 5.97 0.45 -8.16
C HIS A 182 5.87 -0.30 -6.84
N GLN A 183 6.33 -1.53 -6.89
CA GLN A 183 6.66 -2.25 -5.69
C GLN A 183 8.01 -1.71 -5.22
N ASP A 184 8.01 -1.02 -4.08
CA ASP A 184 9.27 -0.72 -3.42
C ASP A 184 9.94 -2.04 -3.06
N THR A 185 11.14 -2.24 -3.59
CA THR A 185 12.01 -3.32 -3.11
C THR A 185 12.59 -2.89 -1.77
N GLU A 186 12.87 -3.86 -0.90
CA GLU A 186 13.74 -3.66 0.24
C GLU A 186 14.99 -2.87 -0.20
N LYS A 187 15.22 -1.72 0.46
CA LYS A 187 16.35 -0.84 0.16
C LYS A 187 17.49 -1.01 1.14
N GLU A 188 17.20 -1.54 2.32
CA GLU A 188 18.12 -1.84 3.40
C GLU A 188 17.66 -3.10 4.13
N ASP A 189 18.61 -3.89 4.65
CA ASP A 189 18.33 -5.10 5.41
C ASP A 189 17.43 -4.79 6.63
N GLY A 190 16.27 -5.43 6.68
CA GLY A 190 15.29 -5.21 7.74
C GLY A 190 14.27 -4.10 7.47
N MET A 191 14.23 -3.54 6.25
CA MET A 191 13.17 -2.62 5.83
C MET A 191 11.85 -3.38 5.63
N VAL A 192 10.86 -3.10 6.50
CA VAL A 192 9.55 -3.75 6.46
C VAL A 192 8.45 -2.91 5.81
N ALA A 193 8.66 -1.60 5.63
CA ALA A 193 7.67 -0.68 5.07
C ALA A 193 8.32 0.60 4.53
N THR A 194 7.66 1.26 3.57
CA THR A 194 7.97 2.63 3.13
C THR A 194 6.93 3.60 3.72
N LEU A 195 7.37 4.71 4.29
CA LEU A 195 6.53 5.83 4.67
C LEU A 195 6.74 6.98 3.68
N VAL A 196 5.67 7.50 3.08
CA VAL A 196 5.74 8.68 2.21
C VAL A 196 4.97 9.83 2.84
N ILE A 197 5.65 10.94 3.11
CA ILE A 197 5.02 12.15 3.66
C ILE A 197 5.00 13.23 2.58
N GLN A 198 3.79 13.65 2.22
CA GLN A 198 3.55 14.74 1.30
C GLN A 198 3.51 16.07 2.04
N LEU A 199 4.46 16.97 1.75
CA LEU A 199 4.45 18.31 2.34
C LEU A 199 3.37 19.20 1.71
N PRO A 200 2.80 20.17 2.47
CA PRO A 200 1.84 21.11 1.91
C PRO A 200 2.41 21.83 0.69
N SER A 201 1.61 21.98 -0.36
CA SER A 201 1.99 22.68 -1.58
C SER A 201 0.80 23.47 -2.15
N THR A 202 1.07 24.53 -2.91
CA THR A 202 0.02 25.31 -3.59
C THR A 202 -0.49 24.67 -4.87
N HIS A 203 0.09 23.55 -5.31
CA HIS A 203 -0.33 22.83 -6.50
C HIS A 203 -1.24 21.67 -6.14
N GLU A 204 -2.42 21.59 -6.75
CA GLU A 204 -3.47 20.61 -6.41
C GLU A 204 -3.08 19.13 -6.62
N GLN A 205 -1.90 18.81 -7.17
CA GLN A 205 -1.49 17.42 -7.45
C GLN A 205 0.04 17.16 -7.40
N ARG A 206 0.87 18.08 -6.86
CA ARG A 206 2.33 18.07 -7.13
C ARG A 206 3.12 18.42 -5.87
N CYS A 207 3.93 17.50 -5.34
CA CYS A 207 4.53 17.70 -4.02
C CYS A 207 5.99 17.25 -3.91
N ALA A 208 6.65 17.83 -2.90
CA ALA A 208 7.84 17.25 -2.32
C ALA A 208 7.40 16.09 -1.42
N ASN A 209 7.90 14.90 -1.71
CA ASN A 209 7.63 13.69 -0.94
C ASN A 209 8.90 13.34 -0.16
N LEU A 210 8.77 13.22 1.15
CA LEU A 210 9.79 12.63 2.00
C LEU A 210 9.53 11.12 2.04
N HIS A 211 10.55 10.37 1.63
CA HIS A 211 10.60 8.91 1.70
C HIS A 211 11.49 8.50 2.86
#